data_AF-A0A7K3RVJ4-F1
#
_entry.id   AF-A0A7K3RVJ4-F1
#
_cell.length_a   1.000
_cell.length_b   1.000
_cell.length_c   1.000
_cell.angle_alpha   90.00
_cell.angle_beta   90.00
_cell.angle_gamma   90.00
#
_symmetry.space_group_name_H-M   'P 1'
#
loop_
_entity.id
_entity.type
_entity.pdbx_description
1 polymer ?
#
loop_
_entity_poly.entity_id
_entity_poly.type
_entity_poly.pdbx_seq_one_letter_code
_entity_poly.pdbx_strand_id
1 'polypeptide(L)'
;MSTELLAPLDLAFWHLESDAHPMHLGALAVFAPAPGTGPGQILELLGSRAAAIPRLRMSVRDVLLPVGGKAWTVDKDFDVHRHVERVVVADADFMAGATRLAGELMERPLGRGLPPWRMYLICGADGGPFAVLVKLHHALADGMRAVAIGAGIFDEIAAVTSARTAARGRTAVPPRS
;
A
#
# COMPACT_ATOMS: atom_id res chain seq x y z
N MET A 1 11.12 3.12 -22.95
CA MET A 1 10.24 2.94 -21.78
C MET A 1 9.43 4.22 -21.62
N SER A 2 8.11 4.15 -21.55
CA SER A 2 7.27 5.35 -21.40
C SER A 2 7.46 5.90 -19.99
N THR A 3 7.88 7.16 -19.88
CA THR A 3 8.00 7.86 -18.61
C THR A 3 6.62 8.38 -18.20
N GLU A 4 6.03 7.81 -17.15
CA GLU A 4 4.76 8.29 -16.58
C GLU A 4 5.06 9.43 -15.61
N LEU A 5 4.78 10.68 -16.00
CA LEU A 5 4.90 11.83 -15.09
C LEU A 5 3.90 11.71 -13.94
N LEU A 6 4.26 12.22 -12.76
CA LEU A 6 3.31 12.36 -11.66
C LEU A 6 2.18 13.31 -12.08
N ALA A 7 0.95 12.96 -11.69
CA ALA A 7 -0.19 13.86 -11.86
C ALA A 7 0.04 15.14 -11.02
N PRO A 8 -0.53 16.30 -11.40
CA PRO A 8 -0.25 17.57 -10.73
C PRO A 8 -0.46 17.55 -9.21
N LEU A 9 -1.52 16.89 -8.73
CA LEU A 9 -1.79 16.78 -7.30
C LEU A 9 -0.79 15.86 -6.58
N ASP A 10 -0.45 14.72 -7.19
CA ASP A 10 0.57 13.80 -6.67
C ASP A 10 1.93 14.50 -6.56
N LEU A 11 2.27 15.31 -7.57
CA LEU A 11 3.48 16.11 -7.60
C LEU A 11 3.48 17.18 -6.50
N ALA A 12 2.35 17.83 -6.24
CA ALA A 12 2.21 18.80 -5.16
C ALA A 12 2.44 18.14 -3.79
N PHE A 13 1.80 17.00 -3.52
CA PHE A 13 2.03 16.24 -2.30
C PHE A 13 3.48 15.83 -2.12
N TRP A 14 4.13 15.37 -3.20
CA TRP A 14 5.55 14.99 -3.17
C TRP A 14 6.48 16.15 -2.81
N HIS A 15 6.14 17.38 -3.20
CA HIS A 15 6.96 18.57 -2.89
C HIS A 15 6.62 19.20 -1.54
N LEU A 16 5.37 19.09 -1.08
CA LEU A 16 4.93 19.63 0.20
C LEU A 16 5.41 18.82 1.41
N GLU A 17 5.68 17.52 1.21
CA GLU A 17 6.17 16.67 2.28
C GLU A 17 7.49 17.18 2.88
N SER A 18 7.55 17.16 4.21
CA SER A 18 8.74 17.45 5.01
C SER A 18 8.72 16.59 6.27
N ASP A 19 9.82 16.59 7.04
CA ASP A 19 9.88 15.86 8.31
C ASP A 19 8.81 16.32 9.31
N ALA A 20 8.40 17.59 9.26
CA ALA A 20 7.35 18.14 10.10
C ALA A 20 5.92 17.94 9.53
N HIS A 21 5.80 17.66 8.23
CA HIS A 21 4.51 17.48 7.55
C HIS A 21 4.56 16.26 6.63
N PRO A 22 4.51 15.03 7.18
CA PRO A 22 4.51 13.82 6.39
C PRO A 22 3.21 13.72 5.56
N MET A 23 3.32 13.53 4.24
CA MET A 23 2.15 13.43 3.34
C MET A 23 1.72 11.98 3.16
N HIS A 24 1.39 11.33 4.26
CA HIS A 24 1.02 9.92 4.32
C HIS A 24 -0.46 9.71 4.60
N LEU A 25 -0.99 8.64 4.03
CA LEU A 25 -2.24 8.03 4.45
C LEU A 25 -1.96 6.59 4.90
N GLY A 26 -2.80 6.08 5.78
CA GLY A 26 -2.68 4.70 6.22
C GLY A 26 -3.97 4.12 6.72
N ALA A 27 -3.98 2.79 6.83
CA ALA A 27 -5.07 2.01 7.39
C ALA A 27 -4.50 0.99 8.37
N LEU A 28 -5.08 0.93 9.57
CA LEU A 28 -4.80 -0.10 10.56
C LEU A 28 -5.94 -1.11 10.55
N ALA A 29 -5.68 -2.31 10.01
CA ALA A 29 -6.63 -3.40 9.99
C ALA A 29 -6.33 -4.38 11.13
N VAL A 30 -7.35 -4.77 11.90
CA VAL A 30 -7.21 -5.64 13.07
C VAL A 30 -7.85 -6.99 12.78
N PHE A 31 -7.16 -8.06 13.15
CA PHE A 31 -7.56 -9.43 12.86
C PHE A 31 -7.53 -10.28 14.12
N ALA A 32 -8.49 -11.20 14.20
CA ALA A 32 -8.45 -12.29 15.15
C ALA A 32 -7.34 -13.29 14.75
N PRO A 33 -6.75 -14.01 15.71
CA PRO A 33 -5.79 -15.08 15.39
C PRO A 33 -6.46 -16.18 14.57
N ALA A 34 -5.73 -16.68 13.56
CA ALA A 34 -6.16 -17.83 12.77
C ALA A 34 -5.43 -19.10 13.24
N PRO A 35 -6.14 -20.21 13.53
CA PRO A 35 -5.50 -21.44 13.97
C PRO A 35 -4.47 -21.95 12.97
N GLY A 36 -3.28 -22.32 13.46
CA GLY A 36 -2.20 -22.86 12.62
C GLY A 36 -1.46 -21.83 11.78
N THR A 37 -1.77 -20.53 11.93
CA THR A 37 -1.13 -19.45 11.18
C THR A 37 -0.23 -18.61 12.10
N GLY A 38 1.08 -18.73 11.92
CA GLY A 38 2.07 -17.94 12.65
C GLY A 38 2.38 -16.58 12.00
N PRO A 39 2.97 -15.63 12.73
CA PRO A 39 3.35 -14.32 12.20
C PRO A 39 4.26 -14.37 10.96
N GLY A 40 5.13 -15.39 10.86
CA GLY A 40 5.98 -15.59 9.68
C GLY A 40 5.18 -15.87 8.41
N GLN A 41 4.19 -16.76 8.48
CA GLN A 41 3.32 -17.08 7.35
C GLN A 41 2.47 -15.87 6.93
N ILE A 42 2.01 -15.06 7.89
CA ILE A 42 1.28 -13.81 7.60
C ILE A 42 2.20 -12.82 6.90
N LEU A 43 3.44 -12.66 7.39
CA LEU A 43 4.41 -11.73 6.80
C LEU A 43 4.76 -12.13 5.35
N GLU A 44 4.98 -13.42 5.10
CA GLU A 44 5.20 -13.96 3.75
C GLU A 44 3.99 -13.75 2.84
N LEU A 45 2.77 -14.00 3.33
CA LEU A 45 1.54 -13.78 2.58
C LEU A 45 1.40 -12.30 2.18
N LEU A 46 1.54 -11.39 3.14
CA LEU A 46 1.48 -9.95 2.90
C LEU A 46 2.54 -9.48 1.92
N GLY A 47 3.78 -9.96 2.06
CA GLY A 47 4.88 -9.68 1.14
C GLY A 47 4.58 -10.17 -0.28
N SER A 48 4.12 -11.41 -0.43
CA SER A 48 3.80 -11.97 -1.75
C SER A 48 2.68 -11.20 -2.46
N ARG A 49 1.61 -10.83 -1.73
CA ARG A 49 0.49 -10.04 -2.26
C ARG A 49 0.91 -8.63 -2.62
N ALA A 50 1.66 -7.95 -1.75
CA ALA A 50 2.16 -6.61 -2.04
C ALA A 50 3.09 -6.61 -3.26
N ALA A 51 3.98 -7.61 -3.36
CA ALA A 51 4.86 -7.76 -4.51
C ALA A 51 4.06 -8.00 -5.81
N ALA A 52 2.90 -8.66 -5.75
CA ALA A 52 2.06 -8.89 -6.94
C ALA A 52 1.41 -7.59 -7.49
N ILE A 53 1.37 -6.50 -6.72
CA ILE A 53 0.78 -5.23 -7.15
C ILE A 53 1.85 -4.39 -7.89
N PRO A 54 1.74 -4.20 -9.23
CA PRO A 54 2.80 -3.54 -10.01
C PRO A 54 3.11 -2.12 -9.54
N ARG A 55 2.10 -1.38 -9.07
CA ARG A 55 2.27 -0.01 -8.60
C ARG A 55 3.13 0.09 -7.34
N LEU A 56 3.14 -0.94 -6.48
CA LEU A 56 3.99 -0.99 -5.29
C LEU A 56 5.47 -1.23 -5.60
N ARG A 57 5.81 -1.51 -6.86
CA ARG A 57 7.20 -1.60 -7.34
C ARG A 57 7.70 -0.29 -7.97
N MET A 58 6.89 0.76 -7.97
CA MET A 58 7.22 2.03 -8.64
C MET A 58 7.82 3.02 -7.65
N SER A 59 8.95 3.61 -8.02
CA SER A 59 9.60 4.72 -7.31
C SER A 59 9.39 6.04 -8.06
N VAL A 60 9.44 7.14 -7.32
CA VAL A 60 9.43 8.50 -7.90
C VAL A 60 10.88 8.92 -8.20
N ARG A 61 11.14 9.36 -9.43
CA ARG A 61 12.46 9.82 -9.90
C ARG A 61 12.37 11.20 -10.54
N ASP A 62 13.49 11.92 -10.51
CA ASP A 62 13.62 13.22 -11.15
C ASP A 62 13.63 13.09 -12.67
N VAL A 63 13.06 14.08 -13.35
CA VAL A 63 13.14 14.23 -14.80
C VAL A 63 13.79 15.56 -15.15
N LEU A 64 14.43 15.61 -16.32
CA LEU A 64 15.06 16.84 -16.81
C LEU A 64 14.03 17.91 -17.18
N LEU A 65 12.94 17.50 -17.83
CA LEU A 65 11.84 18.36 -18.24
C LEU A 65 10.48 17.68 -17.96
N PRO A 66 9.48 18.43 -17.46
CA PRO A 66 9.56 19.83 -17.02
C PRO A 66 10.43 20.01 -15.76
N VAL A 67 10.98 21.21 -15.55
CA VAL A 67 11.80 21.52 -14.36
C VAL A 67 10.99 21.32 -13.09
N GLY A 68 11.57 20.63 -12.11
CA GLY A 68 10.88 20.23 -10.87
C GLY A 68 9.91 19.04 -11.06
N GLY A 69 9.74 18.55 -12.29
CA GLY A 69 8.94 17.37 -12.58
C GLY A 69 9.50 16.10 -11.96
N LYS A 70 8.61 15.15 -11.69
CA LYS A 70 8.94 13.80 -11.27
C LYS A 70 8.17 12.78 -12.10
N ALA A 71 8.71 11.57 -12.22
CA ALA A 71 8.08 10.47 -12.92
C ALA A 71 8.12 9.16 -12.12
N TRP A 72 7.13 8.32 -12.36
CA TRP A 72 7.10 6.94 -11.90
C TRP A 72 8.05 6.09 -12.73
N THR A 73 8.92 5.36 -12.04
CA THR A 73 9.86 4.41 -12.65
C THR A 73 9.82 3.11 -11.87
N VAL A 74 9.83 1.98 -12.58
CA VAL A 74 9.96 0.67 -11.95
C VAL A 74 11.28 0.62 -11.19
N ASP A 75 11.23 0.28 -9.91
CA ASP A 75 12.43 0.00 -9.14
C ASP A 75 13.00 -1.37 -9.55
N LYS A 76 14.20 -1.36 -10.13
CA LYS A 76 14.88 -2.56 -10.62
C LYS A 76 15.41 -3.42 -9.49
N ASP A 77 15.68 -2.80 -8.35
CA ASP A 77 16.22 -3.44 -7.15
C ASP A 77 15.12 -3.61 -6.08
N PHE A 78 13.86 -3.66 -6.53
CA PHE A 78 12.70 -3.81 -5.66
C PHE A 78 12.81 -5.10 -4.85
N ASP A 79 12.79 -4.94 -3.53
CA ASP A 79 12.79 -6.03 -2.57
C ASP A 79 11.68 -5.75 -1.55
N VAL A 80 10.64 -6.59 -1.57
CA VAL A 80 9.45 -6.42 -0.73
C VAL A 80 9.77 -6.56 0.76
N HIS A 81 10.84 -7.26 1.13
CA HIS A 81 11.27 -7.39 2.51
C HIS A 81 11.79 -6.07 3.10
N ARG A 82 12.14 -5.09 2.26
CA ARG A 82 12.45 -3.71 2.69
C ARG A 82 11.19 -2.92 3.03
N HIS A 83 10.01 -3.40 2.67
CA HIS A 83 8.75 -2.67 2.83
C HIS A 83 7.83 -3.30 3.87
N VAL A 84 7.91 -4.62 4.08
CA VAL A 84 7.04 -5.37 4.99
C VAL A 84 7.85 -5.82 6.21
N GLU A 85 7.45 -5.34 7.38
CA GLU A 85 8.17 -5.56 8.63
C GLU A 85 7.24 -6.14 9.71
N ARG A 86 7.78 -7.03 10.55
CA ARG A 86 7.07 -7.51 11.75
C ARG A 86 7.51 -6.68 12.96
N VAL A 87 6.55 -6.21 13.74
CA VAL A 87 6.78 -5.50 15.00
C VAL A 87 6.00 -6.18 16.12
N VAL A 88 6.62 -6.34 17.28
CA VAL A 88 5.99 -6.94 18.46
C VAL A 88 5.65 -5.85 19.47
N VAL A 89 4.41 -5.85 19.95
CA VAL A 89 3.97 -5.01 21.08
C VAL A 89 3.90 -5.85 22.35
N ALA A 90 4.38 -5.29 23.46
CA ALA A 90 4.42 -5.95 24.77
C ALA A 90 3.33 -5.42 25.73
N ASP A 91 2.51 -4.48 25.26
CA ASP A 91 1.42 -3.88 26.02
C ASP A 91 0.38 -4.94 26.43
N ALA A 92 -0.10 -4.87 27.68
CA ALA A 92 -1.13 -5.78 28.19
C ALA A 92 -2.47 -5.62 27.42
N ASP A 93 -2.77 -4.40 27.00
CA ASP A 93 -3.82 -4.11 26.03
C ASP A 93 -3.21 -3.99 24.63
N PHE A 94 -3.35 -5.06 23.84
CA PHE A 94 -2.86 -5.13 22.48
C PHE A 94 -3.38 -3.99 21.60
N MET A 95 -4.67 -3.64 21.72
CA MET A 95 -5.30 -2.65 20.84
C MET A 95 -4.80 -1.25 21.12
N ALA A 96 -4.64 -0.89 22.39
CA ALA A 96 -4.04 0.38 22.79
C ALA A 96 -2.57 0.46 22.30
N GLY A 97 -1.78 -0.60 22.52
CA GLY A 97 -0.39 -0.66 22.08
C GLY A 97 -0.24 -0.57 20.56
N ALA A 98 -1.03 -1.32 19.80
CA ALA A 98 -1.01 -1.32 18.34
C ALA A 98 -1.43 0.05 17.77
N THR A 99 -2.45 0.70 18.33
CA THR A 99 -2.91 2.02 17.88
C THR A 99 -1.88 3.10 18.14
N ARG A 100 -1.26 3.10 19.33
CA ARG A 100 -0.17 4.03 19.68
C ARG A 100 1.02 3.86 18.73
N LEU A 101 1.50 2.62 18.56
CA LEU A 101 2.59 2.31 17.65
C LEU A 101 2.26 2.73 16.21
N ALA A 102 1.02 2.51 15.76
CA ALA A 102 0.60 2.94 14.43
C ALA A 102 0.70 4.47 14.26
N GLY A 103 0.32 5.25 15.28
CA GLY A 103 0.51 6.71 15.31
C GLY A 103 1.98 7.09 15.15
N GLU A 104 2.86 6.52 15.99
CA GLU A 104 4.32 6.76 15.95
C GLU A 104 4.92 6.40 14.57
N LEU A 105 4.47 5.31 13.95
CA LEU A 105 4.92 4.90 12.62
C LEU A 105 4.37 5.81 11.52
N MET A 106 3.18 6.39 11.68
CA MET A 106 2.59 7.34 10.73
C MET A 106 3.33 8.67 10.71
N GLU A 107 3.86 9.11 11.85
CA GLU A 107 4.67 10.34 11.98
C GLU A 107 6.02 10.25 11.24
N ARG A 108 6.62 9.06 11.13
CA ARG A 108 7.95 8.89 10.51
C ARG A 108 7.90 9.04 8.98
N PRO A 109 8.65 9.94 8.34
CA PRO A 109 8.63 10.06 6.88
C PRO A 109 9.01 8.77 6.15
N LEU A 110 8.43 8.54 4.96
CA LEU A 110 8.89 7.45 4.09
C LEU A 110 10.20 7.86 3.40
N GLY A 111 11.13 6.92 3.31
CA GLY A 111 12.43 7.15 2.66
C GLY A 111 12.26 7.48 1.17
N ARG A 112 12.80 8.62 0.75
CA ARG A 112 12.84 9.00 -0.66
C ARG A 112 13.84 8.12 -1.41
N GLY A 113 13.42 7.53 -2.53
CA GLY A 113 14.28 6.71 -3.40
C GLY A 113 13.93 5.22 -3.46
N LEU A 114 13.00 4.78 -2.60
CA LEU A 114 12.30 3.49 -2.70
C LEU A 114 10.85 3.72 -3.11
N PRO A 115 10.10 2.66 -3.49
CA PRO A 115 8.66 2.77 -3.64
C PRO A 115 8.03 3.33 -2.35
N PRO A 116 7.22 4.40 -2.43
CA PRO A 116 6.89 5.20 -1.26
C PRO A 116 5.70 4.59 -0.48
N TRP A 117 5.95 3.44 0.13
CA TRP A 117 5.03 2.73 1.01
C TRP A 117 5.76 1.83 2.01
N ARG A 118 5.07 1.50 3.11
CA ARG A 118 5.49 0.54 4.13
C ARG A 118 4.28 -0.26 4.62
N MET A 119 4.53 -1.47 5.10
CA MET A 119 3.54 -2.30 5.77
C MET A 119 4.14 -2.89 7.03
N TYR A 120 3.37 -2.89 8.12
CA TYR A 120 3.80 -3.42 9.40
C TYR A 120 2.80 -4.47 9.89
N LEU A 121 3.29 -5.68 10.13
CA LEU A 121 2.57 -6.71 10.88
C LEU A 121 2.85 -6.49 12.37
N ILE A 122 1.86 -5.99 13.09
CA ILE A 122 1.93 -5.71 14.52
C ILE A 122 1.27 -6.88 15.25
N CYS A 123 2.02 -7.59 16.09
CA CYS A 123 1.50 -8.75 16.84
C CYS A 123 1.94 -8.71 18.31
N GLY A 124 1.18 -9.34 19.19
CA GLY A 124 1.65 -9.67 20.54
C GLY A 124 2.69 -10.79 20.54
N ALA A 125 3.22 -11.12 21.72
CA ALA A 125 4.16 -12.23 21.90
C ALA A 125 3.48 -13.61 21.73
N ASP A 126 2.22 -13.76 22.17
CA ASP A 126 1.62 -15.07 22.47
C ASP A 126 0.55 -15.54 21.47
N GLY A 127 0.71 -15.29 20.16
CA GLY A 127 -0.19 -15.84 19.13
C GLY A 127 -1.66 -15.36 19.22
N GLY A 128 -1.87 -14.19 19.85
CA GLY A 128 -3.17 -13.54 19.98
C GLY A 128 -3.58 -12.70 18.75
N PRO A 129 -4.46 -11.70 18.91
CA PRO A 129 -4.83 -10.80 17.82
C PRO A 129 -3.61 -10.09 17.24
N PHE A 130 -3.72 -9.71 15.97
CA PHE A 130 -2.69 -8.96 15.26
C PHE A 130 -3.34 -7.83 14.47
N ALA A 131 -2.52 -6.86 14.08
CA ALA A 131 -2.92 -5.76 13.24
C ALA A 131 -1.95 -5.60 12.08
N VAL A 132 -2.44 -5.07 10.96
CA VAL A 132 -1.63 -4.72 9.79
C VAL A 132 -1.80 -3.25 9.53
N LEU A 133 -0.72 -2.49 9.68
CA LEU A 133 -0.66 -1.10 9.26
C LEU A 133 -0.16 -1.05 7.81
N VAL A 134 -0.97 -0.54 6.90
CA VAL A 134 -0.54 -0.16 5.55
C VAL A 134 -0.34 1.35 5.53
N LYS A 135 0.85 1.80 5.15
CA LYS A 135 1.21 3.21 5.04
C LYS A 135 1.64 3.52 3.62
N LEU A 136 1.04 4.54 3.02
CA LEU A 136 1.26 4.96 1.64
C LEU A 136 1.55 6.46 1.59
N HIS A 137 2.46 6.89 0.72
CA HIS A 137 2.58 8.31 0.38
C HIS A 137 1.41 8.75 -0.51
N HIS A 138 0.87 9.95 -0.30
CA HIS A 138 -0.27 10.48 -1.06
C HIS A 138 -0.07 10.47 -2.58
N ALA A 139 1.16 10.69 -3.06
CA ALA A 139 1.47 10.60 -4.49
C ALA A 139 1.26 9.18 -5.07
N LEU A 140 1.44 8.12 -4.27
CA LEU A 140 1.27 6.73 -4.72
C LEU A 140 -0.21 6.38 -4.90
N ALA A 141 -1.04 6.87 -3.98
CA ALA A 141 -2.45 6.56 -3.91
C ALA A 141 -3.23 7.76 -3.37
N ASP A 142 -4.24 8.19 -4.13
CA ASP A 142 -5.37 8.93 -3.57
C ASP A 142 -6.33 7.96 -2.87
N GLY A 143 -7.35 8.47 -2.17
CA GLY A 143 -8.21 7.66 -1.30
C GLY A 143 -8.80 6.41 -1.98
N MET A 144 -9.25 6.48 -3.24
CA MET A 144 -9.80 5.31 -3.94
C MET A 144 -8.72 4.31 -4.36
N ARG A 145 -7.54 4.78 -4.79
CA ARG A 145 -6.40 3.90 -5.07
C ARG A 145 -5.92 3.20 -3.81
N ALA A 146 -5.95 3.87 -2.66
CA ALA A 146 -5.57 3.31 -1.37
C ALA A 146 -6.50 2.16 -0.97
N VAL A 147 -7.82 2.31 -1.16
CA VAL A 147 -8.80 1.24 -0.93
C VAL A 147 -8.55 0.04 -1.85
N ALA A 148 -8.27 0.27 -3.14
CA ALA A 148 -7.99 -0.81 -4.07
C ALA A 148 -6.69 -1.58 -3.72
N ILE A 149 -5.66 -0.87 -3.26
CA ILE A 149 -4.41 -1.47 -2.76
C ILE A 149 -4.70 -2.29 -1.49
N GLY A 150 -5.44 -1.73 -0.54
CA GLY A 150 -5.86 -2.44 0.67
C GLY A 150 -6.63 -3.73 0.35
N ALA A 151 -7.59 -3.65 -0.59
CA ALA A 151 -8.33 -4.82 -1.06
C ALA A 151 -7.41 -5.89 -1.67
N GLY A 152 -6.42 -5.52 -2.50
CA GLY A 152 -5.47 -6.48 -3.06
C GLY A 152 -4.49 -7.09 -2.05
N ILE A 153 -4.26 -6.43 -0.91
CA ILE A 153 -3.42 -6.95 0.18
C ILE A 153 -4.24 -7.90 1.06
N PHE A 154 -5.47 -7.54 1.42
CA PHE A 154 -6.27 -8.27 2.41
C PHE A 154 -7.16 -9.35 1.80
N ASP A 155 -7.68 -9.12 0.59
CA ASP A 155 -8.43 -10.09 -0.17
C ASP A 155 -7.66 -10.52 -1.42
N GLU A 156 -7.83 -11.78 -1.87
CA GLU A 156 -7.54 -12.05 -3.27
C GLU A 156 -8.52 -11.23 -4.10
N ILE A 157 -8.03 -10.37 -5.01
CA ILE A 157 -8.89 -9.81 -6.04
C ILE A 157 -9.33 -10.98 -6.92
N ALA A 158 -10.41 -11.64 -6.54
CA ALA A 158 -11.14 -12.58 -7.36
C ALA A 158 -11.66 -11.80 -8.57
N ALA A 159 -10.86 -11.78 -9.64
CA ALA A 159 -11.29 -11.56 -11.03
C ALA A 159 -12.36 -10.47 -11.26
N VAL A 160 -12.31 -9.33 -10.57
CA VAL A 160 -13.29 -8.24 -10.77
C VAL A 160 -13.21 -7.63 -12.19
N THR A 161 -12.08 -7.81 -12.88
CA THR A 161 -11.93 -7.44 -14.29
C THR A 161 -12.67 -8.39 -15.25
N SER A 162 -12.87 -9.67 -14.87
CA SER A 162 -13.61 -10.64 -15.70
C SER A 162 -15.12 -10.35 -15.70
N ALA A 163 -15.68 -10.02 -14.53
CA ALA A 163 -17.12 -9.76 -14.38
C ALA A 163 -17.59 -8.47 -15.10
N ARG A 164 -16.78 -7.41 -15.12
CA ARG A 164 -17.12 -6.15 -15.82
C ARG A 164 -17.03 -6.25 -17.35
N THR A 165 -16.14 -7.10 -17.87
CA THR A 165 -16.04 -7.36 -19.31
C THR A 165 -17.22 -8.24 -19.79
N ALA A 166 -17.61 -9.24 -19.00
CA ALA A 166 -18.78 -10.08 -19.29
C ALA A 166 -20.11 -9.30 -19.27
N ALA A 167 -20.26 -8.31 -18.38
CA ALA A 167 -21.46 -7.49 -18.28
C ALA A 167 -21.62 -6.47 -19.44
N ARG A 168 -20.51 -6.02 -20.05
CA ARG A 168 -20.53 -5.09 -21.20
C ARG A 168 -20.77 -5.76 -22.56
N GLY A 169 -20.68 -7.09 -22.65
CA GLY A 169 -20.89 -7.85 -23.88
C GLY A 169 -22.34 -8.22 -24.20
N ARG A 170 -23.32 -7.87 -23.35
CA ARG A 170 -24.70 -8.39 -23.43
C ARG A 170 -25.79 -7.39 -23.81
N THR A 171 -25.46 -6.18 -24.24
CA THR A 171 -26.47 -5.26 -24.83
C THR A 171 -26.34 -5.25 -26.34
N ALA A 172 -26.97 -6.24 -26.99
CA ALA A 172 -27.28 -6.17 -28.42
C ALA A 172 -28.42 -5.16 -28.62
N VAL A 173 -28.19 -4.15 -29.44
CA VAL A 173 -29.22 -3.19 -29.88
C VAL A 173 -30.05 -3.87 -30.98
N PRO A 174 -31.39 -3.96 -30.85
CA PRO A 174 -32.21 -4.55 -31.92
C PRO A 174 -32.30 -3.62 -33.13
N PRO A 175 -32.41 -4.16 -34.37
CA PRO A 175 -32.52 -3.34 -35.57
C PRO A 175 -33.87 -2.63 -35.61
N ARG A 176 -33.85 -1.34 -35.95
CA ARG A 176 -35.07 -0.53 -36.16
C ARG A 176 -35.67 -0.89 -37.52
N SER A 177 -36.95 -1.27 -37.51
CA SER A 177 -37.86 -1.30 -38.66
C SER A 177 -38.41 0.08 -38.96
#